data_AF-A0A376U644-F1
#
_entry.id   AF-A0A376U644-F1
#
_cell.length_a   1.000
_cell.length_b   1.000
_cell.length_c   1.000
_cell.angle_alpha   90.00
_cell.angle_beta   90.00
_cell.angle_gamma   90.00
#
_symmetry.space_group_name_H-M   'P 1'
#
loop_
_entity.id
_entity.type
_entity.pdbx_description
1 polymer ?
#
loop_
_entity_poly.entity_id
_entity_poly.type
_entity_poly.pdbx_seq_one_letter_code
_entity_poly.pdbx_strand_id
1 'polypeptide(L)'
;MIGFVGGIVFWGGFNTGMEKANTEEFCISCHEMRNTVYQEYMDSVHYNNRSGVRATCPDCHVPHEFVPKMIRKLKASKSCMVKFLALLTRRRNLKLIV
;
A
#
# COMPACT_ATOMS: atom_id res chain seq x y z
N MET A 1 2.08 -18.90 -29.82
CA MET A 1 2.43 -17.47 -29.70
C MET A 1 1.52 -16.70 -28.74
N ILE A 2 0.18 -16.85 -28.80
CA ILE A 2 -0.75 -16.09 -27.95
C ILE A 2 -0.46 -16.25 -26.45
N GLY A 3 -0.15 -17.46 -25.97
CA GLY A 3 0.18 -17.68 -24.56
C GLY A 3 1.48 -16.99 -24.10
N PHE A 4 2.46 -16.84 -24.99
CA PHE A 4 3.72 -16.15 -24.69
C PHE A 4 3.52 -14.63 -24.60
N VAL A 5 2.77 -14.07 -25.56
CA VAL A 5 2.38 -12.65 -25.55
C VAL A 5 1.52 -12.34 -24.32
N GLY A 6 0.54 -13.20 -24.01
CA GLY A 6 -0.28 -13.07 -22.81
C GLY A 6 0.54 -13.13 -21.52
N GLY A 7 1.52 -14.03 -21.44
CA GLY A 7 2.44 -14.14 -20.31
C GLY A 7 3.27 -12.87 -20.08
N ILE A 8 3.82 -12.28 -21.14
CA ILE A 8 4.60 -11.03 -21.06
C ILE A 8 3.71 -9.86 -20.60
N VAL A 9 2.52 -9.72 -21.19
CA VAL A 9 1.58 -8.66 -20.82
C VAL A 9 1.14 -8.81 -19.37
N PHE A 10 0.83 -10.03 -18.93
CA PHE A 10 0.47 -10.30 -17.55
C PHE A 10 1.63 -9.98 -16.60
N TRP A 11 2.84 -10.45 -16.91
CA TRP A 11 4.01 -10.20 -16.08
C TRP A 11 4.32 -8.71 -15.96
N GLY A 12 4.33 -7.99 -17.09
CA GLY A 12 4.56 -6.54 -17.10
C GLY A 12 3.46 -5.78 -16.37
N GLY A 13 2.19 -6.14 -16.60
CA GLY A 13 1.04 -5.53 -15.94
C GLY A 13 1.03 -5.77 -14.44
N PHE A 14 1.33 -7.00 -14.00
CA PHE A 14 1.39 -7.35 -12.59
C PHE A 14 2.52 -6.61 -11.86
N ASN A 15 3.73 -6.57 -12.43
CA ASN A 15 4.83 -5.80 -11.85
C ASN A 15 4.51 -4.30 -11.79
N THR A 16 3.94 -3.74 -12.85
CA THR A 16 3.53 -2.32 -12.86
C THR A 16 2.46 -2.03 -11.81
N GLY A 17 1.46 -2.89 -11.68
CA GLY A 17 0.40 -2.74 -10.69
C GLY A 17 0.93 -2.85 -9.26
N MET A 18 1.84 -3.78 -9.00
CA MET A 18 2.51 -3.91 -7.71
C MET A 18 3.30 -2.65 -7.36
N GLU A 19 4.02 -2.09 -8.32
CA GLU A 19 4.85 -0.91 -8.11
C GLU A 19 4.00 0.34 -7.85
N LYS A 20 2.91 0.53 -8.61
CA LYS A 20 1.93 1.58 -8.31
C LYS A 20 1.37 1.48 -6.89
N ALA A 21 1.07 0.26 -6.44
CA ALA A 21 0.61 0.00 -5.07
C ALA A 21 1.71 0.10 -4.00
N ASN A 22 2.95 0.47 -4.37
CA ASN A 22 4.05 0.81 -3.47
C ASN A 22 4.38 2.31 -3.52
N THR A 23 3.58 3.15 -4.17
CA THR A 23 3.85 4.60 -4.21
C THR A 23 3.32 5.30 -2.98
N GLU A 24 3.93 6.43 -2.62
CA GLU A 24 3.42 7.32 -1.57
C GLU A 24 1.98 7.79 -1.87
N GLU A 25 1.67 8.07 -3.14
CA GLU A 25 0.33 8.45 -3.61
C GLU A 25 -0.72 7.38 -3.30
N PHE A 26 -0.37 6.11 -3.46
CA PHE A 26 -1.25 5.00 -3.06
C PHE A 26 -1.43 4.94 -1.54
N CYS A 27 -0.37 5.17 -0.76
CA CYS A 27 -0.46 5.18 0.70
C CYS A 27 -1.42 6.28 1.20
N ILE A 28 -1.35 7.48 0.64
CA ILE A 28 -2.21 8.62 1.01
C ILE A 28 -3.57 8.64 0.29
N SER A 29 -3.88 7.59 -0.49
CA SER A 29 -5.19 7.42 -1.10
C SER A 29 -6.27 7.07 -0.05
N CYS A 30 -5.86 6.46 1.06
CA CYS A 30 -6.73 6.20 2.21
C CYS A 30 -6.91 7.47 3.04
N HIS A 31 -8.16 7.87 3.30
CA HIS A 31 -8.48 9.07 4.10
C HIS A 31 -7.87 9.03 5.52
N GLU A 32 -7.80 7.85 6.13
CA GLU A 32 -7.18 7.67 7.45
C GLU A 32 -5.69 8.01 7.39
N MET A 33 -4.97 7.44 6.43
CA MET A 33 -3.54 7.67 6.27
C MET A 33 -3.22 9.11 5.88
N ARG A 34 -4.04 9.73 5.03
CA ARG A 34 -3.86 11.12 4.60
C ARG A 34 -4.06 12.13 5.73
N ASN A 35 -5.07 11.91 6.56
CA ASN A 35 -5.49 12.89 7.56
C ASN A 35 -4.77 12.73 8.89
N THR A 36 -4.14 11.58 9.16
CA THR A 36 -3.39 11.34 10.40
C THR A 36 -1.89 11.21 10.13
N VAL A 37 -1.44 10.02 9.72
CA VAL A 37 -0.02 9.65 9.61
C VAL A 37 0.73 10.54 8.61
N TYR A 38 0.09 10.93 7.51
CA TYR A 38 0.74 11.78 6.52
C TYR A 38 1.04 13.18 7.07
N GLN A 39 0.14 13.75 7.88
CA GLN A 39 0.37 15.06 8.49
C GLN A 39 1.55 15.00 9.47
N GLU A 40 1.63 13.96 10.29
CA GLU A 40 2.75 13.72 11.21
C GLU A 40 4.07 13.50 10.46
N TYR A 41 4.01 12.78 9.33
CA TYR A 41 5.18 12.55 8.48
C TYR A 41 5.72 13.85 7.87
N MET A 42 4.85 14.79 7.46
CA MET A 42 5.26 16.09 6.92
C MET A 42 6.07 16.92 7.91
N ASP A 43 5.76 16.81 9.20
CA ASP A 43 6.51 17.49 10.27
C ASP A 43 7.76 16.72 10.70
N SER A 44 7.98 15.51 10.17
CA SER A 44 9.10 14.66 10.56
C SER A 44 10.40 15.00 9.81
N VAL A 45 11.52 14.55 10.39
CA VAL A 45 12.85 14.63 9.76
C VAL A 45 12.96 13.85 8.45
N HIS A 46 12.05 12.90 8.20
CA HIS A 46 12.05 12.14 6.95
C HIS A 46 11.49 12.97 5.78
N TYR A 47 10.57 13.91 6.04
CA TYR A 47 10.05 14.84 5.04
C TYR A 47 10.97 16.07 4.89
N ASN A 48 11.32 16.71 6.00
CA ASN A 48 12.14 17.94 6.02
C ASN A 48 13.60 17.63 6.39
N ASN A 49 14.31 16.89 5.53
CA ASN A 49 15.73 16.58 5.74
C ASN A 49 16.67 17.58 5.06
N ARG A 50 17.86 17.73 5.63
CA ARG A 50 18.95 18.58 5.11
C ARG A 50 19.76 17.93 3.98
N SER A 51 19.61 16.60 3.80
CA SER A 51 20.40 15.81 2.84
C SER A 51 19.84 15.85 1.41
N GLY A 52 18.64 16.39 1.21
CA GLY A 52 17.96 16.45 -0.10
C GLY A 52 17.36 15.12 -0.57
N VAL A 53 17.53 14.02 0.18
CA VAL A 53 17.00 12.69 -0.15
C VAL A 53 15.87 12.36 0.82
N ARG A 54 14.63 12.32 0.33
CA ARG A 54 13.45 12.05 1.14
C ARG A 54 13.10 10.57 1.13
N ALA A 55 13.08 9.96 2.31
CA ALA A 55 12.55 8.61 2.49
C ALA A 55 11.02 8.70 2.49
N THR A 56 10.40 8.06 1.51
CA THR A 56 8.94 7.98 1.36
C THR A 56 8.37 6.81 2.15
N CYS A 57 7.04 6.74 2.30
CA CYS A 57 6.37 5.66 3.02
C CYS A 57 6.84 4.23 2.65
N PRO A 58 6.91 3.83 1.36
CA PRO A 58 7.30 2.48 0.98
C PRO A 58 8.75 2.11 1.34
N ASP A 59 9.66 3.08 1.37
CA ASP A 59 11.09 2.84 1.59
C ASP A 59 11.36 2.19 2.95
N CYS A 60 10.50 2.46 3.94
CA CYS A 60 10.59 1.85 5.27
C CYS A 60 9.48 0.81 5.54
N HIS A 61 8.28 0.94 4.95
CA HIS A 61 7.15 0.05 5.26
C HIS A 61 7.03 -1.18 4.36
N VAL A 62 7.59 -1.14 3.15
CA VAL A 62 7.44 -2.21 2.16
C VAL A 62 8.76 -2.96 2.01
N PRO A 63 8.81 -4.27 2.30
CA PRO A 63 10.00 -5.07 2.05
C PRO A 63 10.38 -5.03 0.57
N HIS A 64 11.67 -4.92 0.27
CA HIS A 64 12.17 -4.91 -1.10
C HIS A 64 12.11 -6.29 -1.75
N GLU A 65 12.37 -7.33 -0.96
CA GLU A 65 12.31 -8.74 -1.37
C GLU A 65 10.89 -9.18 -1.76
N PHE A 66 10.76 -9.92 -2.86
CA PHE A 66 9.46 -10.26 -3.46
C PHE A 66 8.54 -11.05 -2.52
N VAL A 67 9.04 -12.13 -1.91
CA VAL A 67 8.25 -13.01 -1.03
C VAL A 67 7.67 -12.26 0.18
N PRO A 68 8.47 -11.55 1.01
CA PRO A 68 7.93 -10.82 2.14
C PRO A 68 7.05 -9.63 1.71
N LYS A 69 7.34 -8.98 0.58
CA LYS A 69 6.47 -7.95 -0.02
C LYS A 69 5.06 -8.49 -0.28
N MET A 70 4.96 -9.67 -0.89
CA MET A 70 3.68 -10.32 -1.19
C MET A 70 2.90 -10.71 0.07
N ILE A 71 3.57 -11.27 1.07
CA ILE A 71 2.92 -11.63 2.35
C ILE A 71 2.33 -10.38 3.04
N ARG A 72 3.07 -9.27 3.06
CA ARG A 72 2.62 -8.02 3.66
C ARG A 72 1.42 -7.44 2.91
N LYS A 73 1.43 -7.47 1.58
CA LYS A 73 0.30 -7.03 0.74
C LYS A 73 -0.94 -7.88 0.98
N LEU A 74 -0.81 -9.21 1.06
CA LEU A 74 -1.93 -10.11 1.37
C LEU A 74 -2.55 -9.83 2.73
N LYS A 75 -1.73 -9.56 3.76
CA LYS A 75 -2.22 -9.14 5.09
C LYS A 75 -2.97 -7.80 5.03
N ALA A 76 -2.46 -6.83 4.28
CA ALA A 76 -3.10 -5.54 4.10
C ALA A 76 -4.46 -5.65 3.38
N SER A 77 -4.59 -6.52 2.37
CA SER A 77 -5.85 -6.77 1.66
C SER A 77 -6.97 -7.26 2.60
N LYS A 78 -6.64 -8.03 3.65
CA LYS A 78 -7.61 -8.46 4.66
C LYS A 78 -8.19 -7.27 5.43
N SER A 79 -7.35 -6.31 5.82
CA SER A 79 -7.80 -5.10 6.53
C SER A 79 -8.74 -4.26 5.66
N CYS A 80 -8.42 -4.12 4.36
CA CYS A 80 -9.28 -3.43 3.40
C CYS A 80 -10.64 -4.15 3.26
N MET A 81 -10.64 -5.47 3.09
CA MET A 81 -11.86 -6.27 2.97
C MET A 81 -12.76 -6.15 4.20
N VAL A 82 -12.19 -6.19 5.42
CA VAL A 82 -12.94 -6.00 6.67
C VAL A 82 -13.55 -4.60 6.75
N LYS A 83 -12.80 -3.54 6.38
CA LYS A 83 -13.32 -2.16 6.34
C LYS A 83 -14.40 -2.00 5.27
N PHE A 84 -14.24 -2.60 4.09
CA PHE A 84 -15.22 -2.57 3.01
C PHE A 84 -16.52 -3.27 3.40
N LEU A 85 -16.43 -4.46 4.02
CA LEU A 85 -17.58 -5.17 4.54
C LEU A 85 -18.29 -4.36 5.63
N ALA A 86 -17.54 -3.68 6.52
CA ALA A 86 -18.11 -2.81 7.54
C ALA A 86 -18.94 -1.64 6.96
N LEU A 87 -18.56 -1.12 5.79
CA LEU A 87 -19.35 -0.11 5.06
C LEU A 87 -20.67 -0.69 4.56
N LEU A 88 -20.67 -1.93 4.06
CA LEU A 88 -21.89 -2.60 3.59
C LEU A 88 -22.85 -2.97 4.74
N THR A 89 -22.33 -3.36 5.90
CA THR A 89 -23.16 -3.87 7.02
C THR A 89 -23.57 -2.83 8.06
N ARG A 90 -23.31 -1.52 7.85
CA ARG A 90 -23.56 -0.41 8.81
C ARG A 90 -23.18 -0.73 10.28
N ARG A 91 -22.21 -1.62 10.49
CA ARG A 91 -21.74 -2.08 11.80
C ARG A 91 -20.39 -1.45 12.06
N ARG A 92 -20.38 -0.37 12.86
CA ARG A 92 -19.20 0.45 13.21
C ARG A 92 -18.11 -0.26 14.03
N ASN A 93 -18.23 -1.57 14.31
CA ASN A 93 -17.31 -2.29 15.18
C ASN A 93 -17.04 -3.73 14.68
N LEU A 94 -16.38 -3.84 13.52
CA LEU A 94 -15.80 -5.10 13.02
C LEU A 94 -14.39 -5.39 13.58
N LYS A 95 -14.03 -4.80 14.74
CA LYS A 95 -12.81 -5.19 15.48
C LYS A 95 -12.87 -6.62 16.04
N LEU A 96 -13.97 -7.33 15.87
CA LEU A 96 -14.23 -8.65 16.46
C LEU A 96 -13.94 -9.84 15.52
N ILE A 97 -13.41 -9.62 14.31
CA ILE A 97 -13.12 -10.68 13.32
C ILE A 97 -11.62 -10.70 12.96
N VAL A 98 -10.76 -10.37 13.93
CA VAL A 98 -9.31 -10.62 13.89
C VAL A 98 -8.90 -11.19 15.23
#